data_AF-A0A3D8MZ27-F1
#
_entry.id   AF-A0A3D8MZ27-F1
#
_cell.length_a   1.000
_cell.length_b   1.000
_cell.length_c   1.000
_cell.angle_alpha   90.00
_cell.angle_beta   90.00
_cell.angle_gamma   90.00
#
_symmetry.space_group_name_H-M   'P 1'
#
loop_
_entity.id
_entity.type
_entity.pdbx_description
1 polymer ?
#
loop_
_entity_poly.entity_id
_entity_poly.type
_entity_poly.pdbx_seq_one_letter_code
_entity_poly.pdbx_strand_id
1 'polypeptide(L)'
;MDMAYEVQDLVNRLKWDGAALSSEEVDWVACRLLNSPSSLEVSNGLYILAIEKAFRHRAVMDEFLFSKNVVFVERALSMVWRYWKDYDRYRQFTLELIKGVVWDEVERVRATAITVVGGYLRESVDVELVCEIFQAYLASDSRLVQVAAYRVLSSLLSISPEELEGPPRKPIVRPEVVDRIEEFVKSLKNGDDVL
;
A
#
# COMPACT_ATOMS: atom_id res chain seq x y z
N MET A 1 5.69 -21.82 25.38
CA MET A 1 4.92 -21.96 24.13
C MET A 1 5.46 -20.89 23.19
N ASP A 2 5.74 -21.24 21.94
CA ASP A 2 6.42 -20.34 20.99
C ASP A 2 5.44 -19.28 20.48
N MET A 3 5.77 -18.01 20.68
CA MET A 3 4.91 -16.86 20.40
C MET A 3 4.58 -16.77 18.90
N ALA A 4 5.55 -17.10 18.04
CA ALA A 4 5.34 -17.12 16.60
C ALA A 4 4.31 -18.18 16.20
N TYR A 5 4.24 -19.29 16.93
CA TYR A 5 3.27 -20.36 16.68
C TYR A 5 1.85 -19.95 17.05
N GLU A 6 1.66 -19.31 18.21
CA GLU A 6 0.34 -18.84 18.66
C GLU A 6 -0.26 -17.80 17.69
N VAL A 7 0.53 -16.80 17.28
CA VAL A 7 0.07 -15.78 16.33
C VAL A 7 -0.20 -16.42 14.95
N GLN A 8 0.62 -17.38 14.53
CA GLN A 8 0.43 -18.07 13.25
C GLN A 8 -0.83 -18.95 13.25
N ASP A 9 -1.18 -19.57 14.39
CA ASP A 9 -2.43 -20.32 14.55
C ASP A 9 -3.66 -19.41 14.35
N LEU A 10 -3.66 -18.23 14.98
CA LEU A 10 -4.71 -17.23 14.79
C LEU A 10 -4.84 -16.79 13.32
N VAL A 11 -3.71 -16.59 12.63
CA VAL A 11 -3.72 -16.28 11.18
C VAL A 11 -4.31 -17.43 10.36
N ASN A 12 -3.99 -18.68 10.70
CA ASN A 12 -4.50 -19.85 10.00
C ASN A 12 -6.02 -19.98 10.18
N ARG A 13 -6.53 -19.76 11.39
CA ARG A 13 -7.97 -19.74 11.68
C ARG A 13 -8.71 -18.69 10.85
N LEU A 14 -8.16 -17.48 10.75
CA LEU A 14 -8.71 -16.43 9.90
C LEU A 14 -8.72 -16.80 8.41
N LYS A 15 -7.64 -17.41 7.91
CA LYS A 15 -7.46 -17.69 6.48
C LYS A 15 -8.22 -18.92 5.98
N TRP A 16 -8.25 -19.98 6.78
CA TRP A 16 -8.70 -21.30 6.34
C TRP A 16 -10.02 -21.71 6.97
N ASP A 17 -10.22 -21.38 8.25
CA ASP A 17 -11.43 -21.76 8.97
C ASP A 17 -12.53 -20.69 8.83
N GLY A 18 -12.15 -19.47 8.43
CA GLY A 18 -13.07 -18.32 8.35
C GLY A 18 -13.64 -17.92 9.71
N ALA A 19 -13.00 -18.38 10.80
CA ALA A 19 -13.46 -18.15 12.15
C ALA A 19 -13.05 -16.75 12.63
N ALA A 20 -14.04 -15.96 13.06
CA ALA A 20 -13.77 -14.70 13.73
C ALA A 20 -13.03 -14.94 15.05
N LEU A 21 -12.09 -14.06 15.37
CA LEU A 21 -11.38 -14.10 16.63
C LEU A 21 -12.20 -13.40 17.73
N SER A 22 -12.03 -13.86 18.96
CA SER A 22 -12.59 -13.19 20.13
C SER A 22 -11.92 -11.84 20.36
N SER A 23 -12.61 -10.93 21.05
CA SER A 23 -12.03 -9.63 21.40
C SER A 23 -10.79 -9.76 22.29
N GLU A 24 -10.76 -10.77 23.17
CA GLU A 24 -9.62 -11.08 24.04
C GLU A 24 -8.39 -11.52 23.24
N GLU A 25 -8.56 -12.38 22.22
CA GLU A 25 -7.47 -12.78 21.33
C GLU A 25 -6.91 -11.58 20.55
N VAL A 26 -7.78 -10.71 20.05
CA VAL A 26 -7.38 -9.50 19.33
C VAL A 26 -6.65 -8.51 20.26
N ASP A 27 -7.14 -8.32 21.49
CA ASP A 27 -6.49 -7.47 22.49
C ASP A 27 -5.13 -8.04 22.91
N TRP A 28 -5.03 -9.36 23.04
CA TRP A 28 -3.77 -10.04 23.30
C TRP A 28 -2.77 -9.81 22.17
N VAL A 29 -3.17 -9.94 20.90
CA VAL A 29 -2.30 -9.66 19.74
C VAL A 29 -1.83 -8.20 19.76
N ALA A 30 -2.72 -7.25 20.02
CA ALA A 30 -2.38 -5.83 20.10
C ALA A 30 -1.34 -5.55 21.21
N CYS A 31 -1.58 -6.07 22.41
CA CYS A 31 -0.63 -5.98 23.52
C CYS A 31 0.73 -6.61 23.17
N ARG A 32 0.73 -7.75 22.47
CA ARG A 32 1.97 -8.42 22.06
C ARG A 32 2.81 -7.60 21.10
N LEU A 33 2.17 -6.98 20.12
CA LEU A 33 2.86 -6.12 19.14
C LEU A 33 3.65 -4.99 19.81
N LEU A 34 3.20 -4.46 20.94
CA LEU A 34 3.87 -3.38 21.66
C LEU A 34 5.08 -3.83 22.50
N ASN A 35 5.23 -5.13 22.79
CA ASN A 35 6.12 -5.62 23.84
C ASN A 35 7.38 -6.36 23.33
N SER A 36 7.88 -6.01 22.14
CA SER A 36 9.06 -6.58 21.42
C SER A 36 8.76 -7.67 20.39
N PRO A 37 8.14 -7.32 19.24
CA PRO A 37 7.81 -8.28 18.20
C PRO A 37 8.99 -8.51 17.24
N SER A 38 9.13 -9.74 16.75
CA SER A 38 9.88 -10.04 15.53
C SER A 38 9.15 -9.53 14.29
N SER A 39 9.83 -9.42 13.15
CA SER A 39 9.20 -8.95 11.90
C SER A 39 8.07 -9.83 11.38
N LEU A 40 8.14 -11.13 11.64
CA LEU A 40 7.08 -12.08 11.30
C LEU A 40 5.85 -11.86 12.17
N GLU A 41 6.06 -11.66 13.47
CA GLU A 41 4.99 -11.37 14.44
C GLU A 41 4.31 -10.02 14.13
N VAL A 42 5.07 -9.00 13.74
CA VAL A 42 4.49 -7.74 13.25
C VAL A 42 3.61 -7.98 12.03
N SER A 43 4.12 -8.72 11.03
CA SER A 43 3.36 -8.97 9.80
C SER A 43 2.04 -9.70 10.08
N ASN A 44 2.08 -10.75 10.91
CA ASN A 44 0.90 -11.55 11.23
C ASN A 44 -0.06 -10.82 12.18
N GLY A 45 0.47 -10.13 13.20
CA GLY A 45 -0.34 -9.36 14.14
C GLY A 45 -1.06 -8.19 13.47
N LEU A 46 -0.37 -7.42 12.63
CA LEU A 46 -1.00 -6.35 11.84
C LEU A 46 -2.07 -6.89 10.90
N TYR A 47 -1.85 -8.07 10.30
CA TYR A 47 -2.86 -8.74 9.47
C TYR A 47 -4.11 -9.09 10.29
N ILE A 48 -3.96 -9.64 11.49
CA ILE A 48 -5.08 -9.93 12.40
C ILE A 48 -5.86 -8.66 12.73
N LEU A 49 -5.18 -7.60 13.16
CA LEU A 49 -5.84 -6.31 13.47
C LEU A 49 -6.58 -5.72 12.25
N ALA A 50 -6.03 -5.92 11.06
CA ALA A 50 -6.61 -5.45 9.81
C ALA A 50 -7.90 -6.19 9.44
N ILE A 51 -7.85 -7.53 9.43
CA ILE A 51 -8.97 -8.40 9.04
C ILE A 51 -10.13 -8.30 10.02
N GLU A 52 -9.84 -8.28 11.32
CA GLU A 52 -10.84 -8.13 12.38
C GLU A 52 -11.35 -6.69 12.52
N LYS A 53 -10.87 -5.76 11.68
CA LYS A 53 -11.25 -4.34 11.71
C LYS A 53 -11.14 -3.76 13.13
N ALA A 54 -10.05 -4.08 13.82
CA ALA A 54 -9.83 -3.77 15.22
C ALA A 54 -9.47 -2.28 15.44
N PHE A 55 -10.34 -1.35 15.03
CA PHE A 55 -10.09 0.09 15.05
C PHE A 55 -9.79 0.66 16.44
N ARG A 56 -10.20 -0.04 17.52
CA ARG A 56 -9.84 0.31 18.90
C ARG A 56 -8.33 0.26 19.16
N HIS A 57 -7.59 -0.55 18.40
CA HIS A 57 -6.14 -0.72 18.47
C HIS A 57 -5.39 0.11 17.43
N ARG A 58 -6.01 1.18 16.93
CA ARG A 58 -5.40 2.06 15.92
C ARG A 58 -4.04 2.60 16.33
N ALA A 59 -3.85 2.95 17.61
CA ALA A 59 -2.57 3.44 18.11
C ALA A 59 -1.43 2.44 17.84
N VAL A 60 -1.71 1.13 17.92
CA VAL A 60 -0.75 0.07 17.59
C VAL A 60 -0.40 0.10 16.10
N MET A 61 -1.40 0.20 15.22
CA MET A 61 -1.18 0.30 13.77
C MET A 61 -0.35 1.55 13.41
N ASP A 62 -0.68 2.69 14.04
CA ASP A 62 0.00 3.97 13.84
C ASP A 62 1.48 3.88 14.27
N GLU A 63 1.81 3.16 15.36
CA GLU A 63 3.19 2.95 15.80
C GLU A 63 4.06 2.29 14.73
N PHE A 64 3.55 1.26 14.06
CA PHE A 64 4.27 0.60 12.96
C PHE A 64 4.29 1.43 11.69
N LEU A 65 3.18 2.12 11.38
CA LEU A 65 3.05 2.95 10.19
C LEU A 65 3.99 4.16 10.20
N PHE A 66 4.17 4.80 11.36
CA PHE A 66 5.03 5.96 11.53
C PHE A 66 6.45 5.60 11.99
N SER A 67 6.76 4.31 12.07
CA SER A 67 8.13 3.86 12.31
C SER A 67 9.03 4.19 11.11
N LYS A 68 10.36 4.06 11.29
CA LYS A 68 11.34 4.14 10.18
C LYS A 68 11.77 2.76 9.68
N ASN A 69 11.12 1.70 10.17
CA ASN A 69 11.43 0.34 9.74
C ASN A 69 10.64 0.03 8.47
N VAL A 70 11.35 -0.10 7.34
CA VAL A 70 10.77 -0.35 6.01
C VAL A 70 9.72 -1.46 6.03
N VAL A 71 10.01 -2.60 6.66
CA VAL A 71 9.10 -3.75 6.69
C VAL A 71 7.84 -3.43 7.46
N PHE A 72 7.95 -2.71 8.58
CA PHE A 72 6.80 -2.36 9.41
C PHE A 72 5.88 -1.38 8.70
N VAL A 73 6.45 -0.35 8.07
CA VAL A 73 5.68 0.64 7.31
C VAL A 73 4.99 -0.01 6.12
N GLU A 74 5.69 -0.83 5.31
CA GLU A 74 5.08 -1.53 4.17
C GLU A 74 3.86 -2.36 4.59
N ARG A 75 3.98 -3.09 5.71
CA ARG A 75 2.92 -3.94 6.23
C ARG A 75 1.75 -3.13 6.78
N ALA A 76 2.01 -2.19 7.68
CA ALA A 76 0.98 -1.35 8.28
C ALA A 76 0.22 -0.57 7.20
N LEU A 77 0.94 0.06 6.25
CA LEU A 77 0.36 0.82 5.16
C LEU A 77 -0.55 -0.05 4.28
N SER A 78 -0.07 -1.24 3.91
CA SER A 78 -0.88 -2.21 3.16
C SER A 78 -2.14 -2.62 3.90
N MET A 79 -2.05 -2.79 5.22
CA MET A 79 -3.20 -3.19 6.04
C MET A 79 -4.25 -2.08 6.13
N VAL A 80 -3.85 -0.84 6.44
CA VAL A 80 -4.80 0.27 6.61
C VAL A 80 -5.50 0.63 5.30
N TRP A 81 -4.79 0.67 4.18
CA TRP A 81 -5.38 1.00 2.89
C TRP A 81 -6.29 -0.13 2.39
N ARG A 82 -5.86 -1.39 2.48
CA ARG A 82 -6.62 -2.50 1.89
C ARG A 82 -7.84 -2.89 2.72
N TYR A 83 -7.71 -2.97 4.04
CA TYR A 83 -8.73 -3.60 4.89
C TYR A 83 -9.52 -2.59 5.71
N TRP A 84 -8.87 -1.55 6.22
CA TRP A 84 -9.56 -0.51 6.99
C TRP A 84 -10.21 0.55 6.10
N LYS A 85 -9.65 0.76 4.90
CA LYS A 85 -10.12 1.78 3.93
C LYS A 85 -10.24 3.18 4.54
N ASP A 86 -9.39 3.49 5.53
CA ASP A 86 -9.40 4.78 6.23
C ASP A 86 -8.52 5.79 5.48
N TYR A 87 -8.90 6.06 4.22
CA TYR A 87 -8.09 6.80 3.27
C TYR A 87 -7.86 8.23 3.75
N ASP A 88 -8.92 8.93 4.17
CA ASP A 88 -8.85 10.35 4.58
C ASP A 88 -7.80 10.59 5.67
N ARG A 89 -7.74 9.70 6.68
CA ARG A 89 -6.77 9.82 7.78
C ARG A 89 -5.33 9.62 7.31
N TYR A 90 -5.09 8.61 6.48
CA TYR A 90 -3.74 8.21 6.10
C TYR A 90 -3.27 8.83 4.76
N ARG A 91 -4.14 9.57 4.07
CA ARG A 91 -3.88 10.16 2.75
C ARG A 91 -2.63 11.02 2.74
N GLN A 92 -2.55 12.01 3.64
CA GLN A 92 -1.44 12.96 3.65
C GLN A 92 -0.10 12.27 3.89
N PHE A 93 -0.04 11.36 4.86
CA PHE A 93 1.17 10.58 5.13
C PHE A 93 1.56 9.70 3.94
N THR A 94 0.57 9.07 3.30
CA THR A 94 0.82 8.21 2.12
C THR A 94 1.33 9.03 0.94
N LEU A 95 0.85 10.26 0.78
CA LEU A 95 1.34 11.21 -0.22
C LEU A 95 2.83 11.54 0.01
N GLU A 96 3.23 11.77 1.27
CA GLU A 96 4.64 11.99 1.62
C GLU A 96 5.51 10.77 1.29
N LEU A 97 5.01 9.55 1.54
CA LEU A 97 5.70 8.32 1.15
C LEU A 97 5.84 8.19 -0.38
N ILE A 98 4.84 8.59 -1.17
CA ILE A 98 4.90 8.60 -2.64
C ILE A 98 5.91 9.63 -3.15
N LYS A 99 6.01 10.78 -2.50
CA LYS A 99 7.03 11.81 -2.81
C LYS A 99 8.45 11.34 -2.51
N GLY A 100 8.57 10.44 -1.53
CA GLY A 100 9.84 9.82 -1.14
C GLY A 100 10.33 10.37 0.21
N VAL A 101 10.94 9.49 0.99
CA VAL A 101 11.45 9.78 2.33
C VAL A 101 12.89 9.29 2.47
N VAL A 102 13.72 10.06 3.16
CA VAL A 102 15.17 9.83 3.20
C VAL A 102 15.60 8.49 3.81
N TRP A 103 14.76 7.88 4.64
CA TRP A 103 15.05 6.61 5.31
C TRP A 103 14.65 5.38 4.48
N ASP A 104 13.96 5.57 3.35
CA ASP A 104 13.58 4.50 2.41
C ASP A 104 14.60 4.41 1.27
N GLU A 105 15.84 4.07 1.61
CA GLU A 105 17.01 4.12 0.70
C GLU A 105 16.84 3.30 -0.58
N VAL A 106 16.07 2.21 -0.52
CA VAL A 106 15.78 1.31 -1.65
C VAL A 106 14.39 1.54 -2.27
N GLU A 107 13.70 2.60 -1.84
CA GLU A 107 12.38 3.05 -2.31
C GLU A 107 11.29 1.98 -2.26
N ARG A 108 11.38 1.09 -1.26
CA ARG A 108 10.46 -0.03 -1.04
C ARG A 108 9.13 0.43 -0.46
N VAL A 109 9.19 1.33 0.52
CA VAL A 109 7.99 1.95 1.09
C VAL A 109 7.30 2.82 0.05
N ARG A 110 8.06 3.61 -0.71
CA ARG A 110 7.53 4.44 -1.80
C ARG A 110 6.76 3.62 -2.83
N ALA A 111 7.35 2.52 -3.31
CA ALA A 111 6.66 1.63 -4.25
C ALA A 111 5.44 0.93 -3.64
N THR A 112 5.49 0.58 -2.35
CA THR A 112 4.35 0.04 -1.63
C THR A 112 3.22 1.06 -1.52
N ALA A 113 3.52 2.32 -1.17
CA ALA A 113 2.56 3.42 -1.09
C ALA A 113 1.83 3.62 -2.42
N ILE A 114 2.58 3.66 -3.53
CA ILE A 114 2.01 3.73 -4.89
C ILE A 114 1.08 2.54 -5.15
N THR A 115 1.52 1.32 -4.84
CA THR A 115 0.75 0.10 -5.10
C THR A 115 -0.58 0.08 -4.33
N VAL A 116 -0.57 0.45 -3.04
CA VAL A 116 -1.78 0.41 -2.22
C VAL A 116 -2.77 1.51 -2.61
N VAL A 117 -2.26 2.70 -2.95
CA VAL A 117 -3.08 3.82 -3.46
C VAL A 117 -3.71 3.45 -4.80
N GLY A 118 -3.01 2.73 -5.66
CA GLY A 118 -3.59 2.24 -6.91
C GLY A 118 -4.83 1.38 -6.74
N GLY A 119 -4.96 0.67 -5.61
CA GLY A 119 -6.18 -0.06 -5.27
C GLY A 119 -7.37 0.88 -5.02
N TYR A 120 -7.13 1.96 -4.26
CA TYR A 120 -8.12 3.01 -4.01
C TYR A 120 -8.48 3.78 -5.29
N LEU A 121 -7.50 4.10 -6.13
CA LEU A 121 -7.70 4.89 -7.34
C LEU A 121 -8.62 4.22 -8.39
N ARG A 122 -8.81 2.91 -8.30
CA ARG A 122 -9.80 2.18 -9.12
C ARG A 122 -11.24 2.41 -8.69
N GLU A 123 -11.46 2.75 -7.42
CA GLU A 123 -12.78 2.99 -6.83
C GLU A 123 -13.10 4.49 -6.75
N SER A 124 -12.09 5.36 -6.75
CA SER A 124 -12.24 6.81 -6.61
C SER A 124 -11.08 7.57 -7.26
N VAL A 125 -11.39 8.61 -8.02
CA VAL A 125 -10.36 9.43 -8.67
C VAL A 125 -9.86 10.49 -7.69
N ASP A 126 -8.56 10.47 -7.39
CA ASP A 126 -7.87 11.49 -6.61
C ASP A 126 -6.74 12.09 -7.45
N VAL A 127 -6.98 13.30 -7.96
CA VAL A 127 -6.10 13.97 -8.92
C VAL A 127 -4.70 14.18 -8.37
N GLU A 128 -4.57 14.54 -7.09
CA GLU A 128 -3.27 14.80 -6.48
C GLU A 128 -2.46 13.51 -6.37
N LEU A 129 -3.08 12.41 -5.93
CA LEU A 129 -2.41 11.11 -5.86
C LEU A 129 -1.98 10.62 -7.26
N VAL A 130 -2.83 10.78 -8.26
CA VAL A 130 -2.48 10.45 -9.66
C VAL A 130 -1.28 11.28 -10.14
N CYS A 131 -1.29 12.58 -9.87
CA CYS A 131 -0.19 13.47 -10.24
C CYS A 131 1.13 13.06 -9.59
N GLU A 132 1.13 12.79 -8.28
CA GLU A 132 2.34 12.39 -7.57
C GLU A 132 2.87 11.02 -8.00
N ILE A 133 1.98 10.06 -8.32
CA ILE A 133 2.37 8.77 -8.89
C ILE A 133 3.02 8.98 -10.26
N PHE A 134 2.48 9.88 -11.09
CA PHE A 134 3.07 10.20 -12.39
C PHE A 134 4.43 10.90 -12.26
N GLN A 135 4.58 11.84 -11.32
CA GLN A 135 5.88 12.46 -11.03
C GLN A 135 6.89 11.43 -10.51
N ALA A 136 6.48 10.53 -9.63
CA ALA A 136 7.31 9.43 -9.15
C ALA A 136 7.75 8.51 -10.31
N TYR A 137 6.87 8.25 -11.26
CA TYR A 137 7.21 7.48 -12.46
C TYR A 137 8.31 8.16 -13.31
N LEU A 138 8.18 9.47 -13.56
CA LEU A 138 9.12 10.22 -14.40
C LEU A 138 10.49 10.47 -13.74
N ALA A 139 10.48 10.80 -12.45
CA ALA A 139 11.67 11.30 -11.75
C ALA A 139 12.46 10.23 -11.01
N SER A 140 11.89 9.04 -10.80
CA SER A 140 12.54 7.98 -10.02
C SER A 140 13.54 7.19 -10.86
N ASP A 141 14.75 7.01 -10.34
CA ASP A 141 15.72 6.03 -10.86
C ASP A 141 15.47 4.60 -10.33
N SER A 142 14.67 4.45 -9.25
CA SER A 142 14.28 3.12 -8.78
C SER A 142 13.29 2.48 -9.73
N ARG A 143 13.74 1.35 -10.26
CA ARG A 143 12.91 0.48 -11.06
C ARG A 143 11.68 -0.05 -10.30
N LEU A 144 11.77 -0.23 -8.98
CA LEU A 144 10.66 -0.73 -8.18
C LEU A 144 9.50 0.29 -8.20
N VAL A 145 9.83 1.57 -8.01
CA VAL A 145 8.89 2.70 -8.05
C VAL A 145 8.31 2.86 -9.45
N GLN A 146 9.15 2.86 -10.49
CA GLN A 146 8.69 2.97 -11.88
C GLN A 146 7.68 1.86 -12.23
N VAL A 147 7.98 0.59 -11.89
CA VAL A 147 7.09 -0.54 -12.15
C VAL A 147 5.77 -0.42 -11.38
N ALA A 148 5.83 0.01 -10.11
CA ALA A 148 4.63 0.22 -9.30
C ALA A 148 3.75 1.32 -9.90
N ALA A 149 4.34 2.49 -10.20
CA ALA A 149 3.63 3.63 -10.75
C ALA A 149 3.01 3.33 -12.11
N TYR A 150 3.80 2.69 -12.98
CA TYR A 150 3.33 2.27 -14.30
C TYR A 150 2.10 1.36 -14.21
N ARG A 151 2.14 0.33 -13.36
CA ARG A 151 1.01 -0.59 -13.17
C ARG A 151 -0.26 0.12 -12.73
N VAL A 152 -0.12 1.11 -11.84
CA VAL A 152 -1.27 1.90 -11.37
C VAL A 152 -1.81 2.77 -12.50
N LEU A 153 -0.95 3.54 -13.17
CA LEU A 153 -1.35 4.46 -14.23
C LEU A 153 -1.97 3.73 -15.44
N SER A 154 -1.35 2.63 -15.90
CA SER A 154 -1.92 1.79 -16.96
C SER A 154 -3.28 1.21 -16.58
N SER A 155 -3.45 0.80 -15.31
CA SER A 155 -4.73 0.31 -14.81
C SER A 155 -5.82 1.37 -14.81
N LEU A 156 -5.49 2.64 -14.55
CA LEU A 156 -6.45 3.75 -14.58
C LEU A 156 -6.88 4.09 -16.01
N LEU A 157 -5.97 3.95 -16.97
CA LEU A 157 -6.24 4.19 -18.39
C LEU A 157 -6.83 2.99 -19.12
N SER A 158 -7.14 1.90 -18.41
CA SER A 158 -7.62 0.64 -19.00
C SER A 158 -6.71 0.10 -20.13
N ILE A 159 -5.41 0.35 -20.01
CA ILE A 159 -4.39 -0.14 -20.97
C ILE A 159 -4.19 -1.63 -20.71
N SER A 160 -4.33 -2.46 -21.75
CA SER A 160 -4.15 -3.91 -21.62
C SER A 160 -2.72 -4.26 -21.15
N PRO A 161 -2.54 -5.27 -20.29
CA PRO A 161 -1.23 -5.85 -20.01
C PRO A 161 -0.43 -6.25 -21.27
N GLU A 162 -1.10 -6.55 -22.38
CA GLU A 162 -0.47 -6.90 -23.66
C GLU A 162 0.07 -5.68 -24.42
N GLU A 163 -0.46 -4.48 -24.16
CA GLU A 163 0.06 -3.22 -24.71
C GLU A 163 1.35 -2.79 -23.99
N LEU A 164 1.71 -3.48 -22.91
CA LEU A 164 2.95 -3.29 -22.17
C LEU A 164 4.04 -4.14 -22.83
N GLU A 165 4.92 -3.52 -23.60
CA GLU A 165 6.03 -4.24 -24.23
C GLU A 165 7.17 -4.54 -23.24
N GLY A 166 7.74 -5.74 -23.38
CA GLY A 166 8.94 -6.20 -22.68
C GLY A 166 8.70 -7.43 -21.79
N PRO A 167 9.71 -8.29 -21.57
CA PRO A 167 9.60 -9.31 -20.53
C PRO A 167 9.28 -8.63 -19.19
N PRO A 168 8.69 -9.34 -18.20
CA PRO A 168 8.41 -8.82 -16.84
C PRO A 168 9.65 -8.20 -16.14
N ARG A 169 10.82 -8.34 -16.76
CA ARG A 169 12.11 -7.82 -16.33
C ARG A 169 12.52 -6.46 -16.93
N LYS A 170 11.78 -5.83 -17.85
CA LYS A 170 11.97 -4.43 -18.29
C LYS A 170 10.70 -3.94 -19.00
N PRO A 171 9.69 -3.40 -18.30
CA PRO A 171 8.66 -2.64 -19.00
C PRO A 171 9.34 -1.40 -19.57
N ILE A 172 9.54 -1.38 -20.89
CA ILE A 172 9.85 -0.14 -21.58
C ILE A 172 8.49 0.48 -21.78
N VAL A 173 8.20 1.53 -21.02
CA VAL A 173 6.96 2.25 -21.19
C VAL A 173 7.02 2.94 -22.54
N ARG A 174 6.07 2.55 -23.38
CA ARG A 174 5.87 3.15 -24.69
C ARG A 174 5.65 4.66 -24.52
N PRO A 175 6.36 5.54 -25.26
CA PRO A 175 6.15 6.98 -25.20
C PRO A 175 4.68 7.37 -25.34
N GLU A 176 3.93 6.63 -26.17
CA GLU A 176 2.50 6.83 -26.41
C GLU A 176 1.64 6.59 -25.14
N VAL A 177 2.10 5.73 -24.22
CA VAL A 177 1.44 5.53 -22.92
C VAL A 177 1.74 6.69 -21.99
N VAL A 178 2.95 7.23 -22.03
CA VAL A 178 3.31 8.44 -21.25
C VAL A 178 2.47 9.62 -21.72
N ASP A 179 2.35 9.84 -23.03
CA ASP A 179 1.55 10.92 -23.61
C ASP A 179 0.08 10.82 -23.18
N ARG A 180 -0.52 9.62 -23.23
CA ARG A 180 -1.88 9.37 -22.75
C ARG A 180 -2.05 9.65 -21.25
N ILE A 181 -1.05 9.29 -20.43
CA ILE A 181 -1.06 9.62 -19.00
C ILE A 181 -0.96 11.13 -18.80
N GLU A 182 -0.12 11.83 -19.55
CA GLU A 182 0.00 13.28 -19.47
C GLU A 182 -1.30 13.99 -19.85
N GLU A 183 -1.94 13.57 -20.95
CA GLU A 183 -3.23 14.10 -21.38
C GLU A 183 -4.31 13.87 -20.32
N PHE A 184 -4.37 12.66 -19.76
CA PHE A 184 -5.28 12.31 -18.67
C PHE A 184 -5.05 13.17 -17.42
N VAL A 185 -3.80 13.39 -17.03
CA VAL A 185 -3.47 14.24 -15.89
C VAL A 185 -3.84 15.70 -16.16
N LYS A 186 -3.63 16.18 -17.40
CA LYS A 186 -4.02 17.54 -17.80
C LYS A 186 -5.54 17.73 -17.76
N SER A 187 -6.32 16.80 -18.28
CA SER A 187 -7.78 16.86 -18.27
C SER A 187 -8.34 16.82 -16.83
N LEU A 188 -7.80 15.94 -15.97
CA LEU A 188 -8.16 15.91 -14.55
C LEU A 188 -7.91 17.24 -13.83
N LYS A 189 -6.80 17.93 -14.14
CA LYS A 189 -6.48 19.25 -13.56
C LYS A 189 -7.40 20.35 -14.06
N ASN A 190 -7.86 20.24 -15.31
CA ASN A 190 -8.76 21.21 -15.91
C ASN A 190 -10.21 21.04 -15.45
N GLY A 191 -10.52 19.95 -14.74
CA GLY A 191 -11.88 19.62 -14.33
C GLY A 191 -12.75 19.14 -15.47
N ASP A 192 -12.14 18.64 -16.55
CA ASP A 192 -12.87 17.98 -17.62
C ASP A 192 -13.46 16.67 -17.08
N ASP A 193 -14.73 16.38 -17.40
CA ASP A 193 -15.33 15.08 -17.08
C ASP A 193 -14.61 13.99 -17.89
N VAL A 194 -13.75 13.23 -17.23
CA VAL A 194 -13.01 12.12 -17.82
C VAL A 194 -13.53 10.82 -17.23
N LEU A 195 -14.74 10.43 -17.65
CA LEU A 195 -15.26 9.06 -17.59
C LEU A 195 -16.17 8.81 -18.80
#